data_AF-A0A8T6X7K0-F1
#
_entry.id   AF-A0A8T6X7K0-F1
#
_cell.length_a   1.000
_cell.length_b   1.000
_cell.length_c   1.000
_cell.angle_alpha   90.00
_cell.angle_beta   90.00
_cell.angle_gamma   90.00
#
_symmetry.space_group_name_H-M   'P 1'
#
loop_
_entity.id
_entity.type
_entity.pdbx_description
1 polymer ?
#
loop_
_entity_poly.entity_id
_entity_poly.type
_entity_poly.pdbx_seq_one_letter_code
_entity_poly.pdbx_strand_id
1 'polypeptide(L)'
;GTAPTNLINAGAYILRSDILDLVEPGVKTSIEREVYPRVLDQGLYGFRFSGFWVDAGTPEAYLEAHRELLDRMEDRGWEGAVMDGTAHMRGPSLLGPGAVVGADCQVGPYATLGEDCVIGKGAKVVNSVLHAGAKVGKRSSLYNCILGEGAETGEGEVLEGAVLEDGRSPS
;
A
#
# COMPACT_ATOMS: atom_id res chain seq x y z
N GLY A 1 14.01 19.71 20.50
CA GLY A 1 15.44 19.66 20.16
C GLY A 1 15.57 19.75 18.66
N THR A 2 16.52 20.52 18.14
CA THR A 2 16.80 20.57 16.69
C THR A 2 17.48 19.27 16.28
N ALA A 3 16.92 18.58 15.28
CA ALA A 3 17.57 17.41 14.71
C ALA A 3 18.91 17.84 14.08
N PRO A 4 20.02 17.14 14.35
CA PRO A 4 21.34 17.54 13.87
C PRO A 4 21.49 17.43 12.34
N THR A 5 20.57 16.72 11.67
CA THR A 5 20.56 16.54 10.21
C THR A 5 19.12 16.45 9.68
N ASN A 6 18.95 16.57 8.36
CA ASN A 6 17.71 16.28 7.65
C ASN A 6 17.69 14.83 7.11
N LEU A 7 18.37 13.90 7.80
CA LEU A 7 18.40 12.48 7.47
C LEU A 7 17.60 11.69 8.49
N ILE A 8 16.97 10.61 8.04
CA ILE A 8 16.20 9.67 8.85
C ILE A 8 16.70 8.25 8.60
N ASN A 9 16.54 7.38 9.59
CA ASN A 9 16.82 5.96 9.40
C ASN A 9 15.75 5.36 8.47
N ALA A 10 16.20 4.78 7.35
CA ALA A 10 15.32 4.19 6.36
C ALA A 10 14.80 2.78 6.74
N GLY A 11 15.31 2.19 7.83
CA GLY A 11 14.92 0.85 8.27
C GLY A 11 15.54 -0.30 7.48
N ALA A 12 16.52 -0.02 6.61
CA ALA A 12 17.21 -1.01 5.77
C ALA A 12 18.68 -1.16 6.19
N TYR A 13 19.11 -2.40 6.42
CA TYR A 13 20.40 -2.71 7.00
C TYR A 13 21.11 -3.83 6.26
N ILE A 14 22.42 -3.66 6.02
CA ILE A 14 23.32 -4.74 5.62
C ILE A 14 24.17 -5.05 6.83
N LEU A 15 23.97 -6.22 7.42
CA LEU A 15 24.64 -6.65 8.64
C LEU A 15 25.51 -7.87 8.34
N ARG A 16 26.69 -7.93 8.95
CA ARG A 16 27.43 -9.20 9.03
C ARG A 16 26.65 -10.18 9.91
N SER A 17 26.77 -11.47 9.63
CA SER A 17 26.03 -12.51 10.35
C SER A 17 26.33 -12.55 11.84
N ASP A 18 27.57 -12.29 12.24
CA ASP A 18 28.00 -12.28 13.66
C ASP A 18 27.40 -11.14 14.48
N ILE A 19 26.90 -10.08 13.83
CA ILE A 19 26.15 -9.02 14.51
C ILE A 19 24.79 -9.54 14.98
N LEU A 20 24.22 -10.54 14.31
CA LEU A 20 22.96 -11.16 14.72
C LEU A 20 23.10 -11.99 16.00
N ASP A 21 24.31 -12.46 16.32
CA ASP A 21 24.60 -13.18 17.57
C ASP A 21 24.44 -12.28 18.82
N LEU A 22 24.38 -10.96 18.62
CA LEU A 22 24.08 -9.99 19.69
C LEU A 22 22.58 -9.92 20.03
N VAL A 23 21.72 -10.50 19.20
CA VAL A 23 20.27 -10.53 19.37
C VAL A 23 19.90 -11.83 20.09
N GLU A 24 19.26 -11.70 21.25
CA GLU A 24 18.84 -12.88 22.01
C GLU A 24 17.62 -13.55 21.33
N PRO A 25 17.69 -14.87 21.05
CA PRO A 25 16.56 -15.57 20.44
C PRO A 25 15.28 -15.46 21.27
N GLY A 26 14.19 -15.08 20.61
CA GLY A 26 12.86 -14.95 21.25
C GLY A 26 12.67 -13.65 22.05
N VAL A 27 13.68 -12.78 22.12
CA VAL A 27 13.55 -11.45 22.73
C VAL A 27 13.29 -10.41 21.65
N LYS A 28 12.31 -9.54 21.88
CA LYS A 28 12.06 -8.41 21.00
C LYS A 28 13.18 -7.39 21.18
N THR A 29 14.08 -7.32 20.21
CA THR A 29 15.24 -6.42 20.23
C THR A 29 15.12 -5.36 19.16
N SER A 30 15.35 -4.09 19.54
CA SER A 30 15.54 -3.00 18.57
C SER A 30 17.01 -2.94 18.16
N ILE A 31 17.28 -3.16 16.87
CA ILE A 31 18.63 -3.04 16.30
C ILE A 31 19.25 -1.67 16.65
N GLU A 32 18.47 -0.60 16.51
CA GLU A 32 18.94 0.78 16.68
C GLU A 32 19.28 1.11 18.13
N ARG A 33 18.48 0.60 19.08
CA ARG A 33 18.60 0.95 20.49
C ARG A 33 19.51 -0.01 21.26
N GLU A 34 19.59 -1.26 20.82
CA GLU A 34 20.25 -2.33 21.59
C GLU A 34 21.49 -2.88 20.89
N VAL A 35 21.51 -2.93 19.55
CA VAL A 35 22.64 -3.49 18.79
C VAL A 35 23.63 -2.39 18.43
N TYR A 36 23.19 -1.29 17.82
CA TYR A 36 24.09 -0.20 17.38
C TYR A 36 25.03 0.30 18.46
N PRO A 37 24.60 0.59 19.70
CA PRO A 37 25.50 1.08 20.74
C PRO A 37 26.65 0.10 21.05
N ARG A 38 26.46 -1.21 20.83
CA ARG A 38 27.48 -2.25 21.11
C ARG A 38 28.52 -2.39 20.01
N VAL A 39 28.23 -1.86 18.82
CA VAL A 39 29.05 -2.07 17.60
C VAL A 39 29.56 -0.76 17.00
N LEU A 40 29.35 0.38 17.66
CA LEU A 40 29.84 1.69 17.22
C LEU A 40 31.34 1.67 16.94
N ASP A 41 32.11 1.08 17.83
CA ASP A 41 33.58 1.01 17.72
C ASP A 41 34.07 -0.08 16.76
N GLN A 42 33.16 -0.93 16.25
CA GLN A 42 33.47 -2.05 15.36
C GLN A 42 33.25 -1.72 13.88
N GLY A 43 32.86 -0.48 13.58
CA GLY A 43 32.56 0.00 12.23
C GLY A 43 31.07 0.00 11.94
N LEU A 44 30.39 1.09 12.31
CA LEU A 44 29.03 1.39 11.89
C LEU A 44 29.06 2.52 10.86
N TYR A 45 28.49 2.28 9.68
CA TYR A 45 28.48 3.23 8.57
C TYR A 45 27.05 3.53 8.13
N GLY A 46 26.81 4.79 7.77
CA GLY A 46 25.56 5.20 7.14
C GLY A 46 25.70 5.29 5.62
N PHE A 47 24.74 4.76 4.88
CA PHE A 47 24.61 4.99 3.44
C PHE A 47 23.49 6.00 3.20
N ARG A 48 23.83 7.17 2.63
CA ARG A 48 22.82 8.16 2.27
C ARG A 48 22.16 7.75 0.96
N PHE A 49 20.95 7.20 1.06
CA PHE A 49 20.10 6.98 -0.09
C PHE A 49 19.60 8.30 -0.69
N SER A 50 19.54 8.37 -2.01
CA SER A 50 18.93 9.48 -2.76
C SER A 50 17.92 8.87 -3.74
N GLY A 51 16.64 9.11 -3.48
CA GLY A 51 15.54 8.53 -4.22
C GLY A 51 14.24 8.71 -3.45
N PHE A 52 13.16 8.09 -3.92
CA PHE A 52 11.90 8.09 -3.20
C PHE A 52 11.97 7.18 -1.98
N TRP A 53 11.64 7.74 -0.83
CA TRP A 53 11.48 7.01 0.42
C TRP A 53 10.27 7.59 1.15
N VAL A 54 9.46 6.73 1.73
CA VAL A 54 8.25 7.11 2.46
C VAL A 54 8.10 6.21 3.68
N ASP A 55 7.77 6.81 4.82
CA ASP A 55 7.38 6.10 6.03
C ASP A 55 5.89 5.77 5.93
N ALA A 56 5.56 4.58 5.42
CA ALA A 56 4.17 4.15 5.27
C ALA A 56 3.57 3.60 6.58
N GLY A 57 3.84 4.26 7.71
CA GLY A 57 3.39 3.85 9.05
C GLY A 57 1.93 4.18 9.38
N THR A 58 1.25 4.98 8.54
CA THR A 58 -0.20 5.28 8.67
C THR A 58 -0.92 5.01 7.35
N PRO A 59 -2.25 4.77 7.38
CA PRO A 59 -3.05 4.60 6.16
C PRO A 59 -2.91 5.76 5.17
N GLU A 60 -2.87 7.00 5.66
CA GLU A 60 -2.75 8.19 4.82
C GLU A 60 -1.38 8.26 4.14
N ALA A 61 -0.30 7.96 4.88
CA ALA A 61 1.05 7.90 4.33
C ALA A 61 1.21 6.75 3.33
N TYR A 62 0.55 5.62 3.56
CA TYR A 62 0.50 4.51 2.63
C TYR A 62 -0.22 4.89 1.32
N LEU A 63 -1.35 5.57 1.38
CA LEU A 63 -2.06 6.05 0.19
C LEU A 63 -1.25 7.13 -0.56
N GLU A 64 -0.57 8.01 0.15
CA GLU A 64 0.35 8.99 -0.46
C GLU A 64 1.51 8.29 -1.19
N ALA A 65 2.06 7.22 -0.60
CA ALA A 65 3.08 6.41 -1.26
C ALA A 65 2.58 5.83 -2.59
N HIS A 66 1.35 5.31 -2.61
CA HIS A 66 0.72 4.80 -3.84
C HIS A 66 0.49 5.91 -4.88
N ARG A 67 0.04 7.10 -4.47
CA ARG A 67 -0.12 8.24 -5.39
C ARG A 67 1.20 8.60 -6.06
N GLU A 68 2.25 8.78 -5.27
CA GLU A 68 3.56 9.16 -5.77
C GLU A 68 4.16 8.09 -6.71
N LEU A 69 3.97 6.81 -6.39
CA LEU A 69 4.37 5.71 -7.26
C LEU A 69 3.58 5.72 -8.57
N LEU A 70 2.27 5.85 -8.52
CA LEU A 70 1.38 5.93 -9.68
C LEU A 70 1.68 7.12 -10.59
N ASP A 71 2.06 8.26 -10.01
CA ASP A 71 2.48 9.44 -10.77
C ASP A 71 3.79 9.20 -11.53
N ARG A 72 4.71 8.44 -10.95
CA ARG A 72 6.01 8.09 -11.53
C ARG A 72 5.96 6.92 -12.51
N MET A 73 4.90 6.12 -12.50
CA MET A 73 4.74 5.02 -13.47
C MET A 73 4.50 5.58 -14.87
N GLU A 74 5.38 5.19 -15.80
CA GLU A 74 5.25 5.47 -17.23
C GLU A 74 4.13 4.63 -17.86
N ASP A 75 4.02 3.37 -17.44
CA ASP A 75 2.97 2.45 -17.88
C ASP A 75 1.87 2.35 -16.82
N ARG A 76 0.71 2.94 -17.13
CA ARG A 76 -0.49 2.98 -16.28
C ARG A 76 -1.52 1.98 -16.79
N GLY A 77 -1.04 0.77 -17.09
CA GLY A 77 -1.78 -0.25 -17.81
C GLY A 77 -2.85 -0.95 -16.97
N TRP A 78 -3.92 -1.35 -17.65
CA TRP A 78 -4.95 -2.27 -17.13
C TRP A 78 -4.83 -3.61 -17.86
N GLU A 79 -3.60 -3.99 -18.22
CA GLU A 79 -3.34 -5.22 -18.95
C GLU A 79 -3.72 -6.44 -18.12
N GLY A 80 -4.54 -7.32 -18.68
CA GLY A 80 -5.07 -8.50 -17.98
C GLY A 80 -6.30 -8.22 -17.11
N ALA A 81 -6.74 -6.97 -16.97
CA ALA A 81 -8.03 -6.65 -16.36
C ALA A 81 -9.18 -6.78 -17.38
N VAL A 82 -10.33 -7.23 -16.89
CA VAL A 82 -11.57 -7.33 -17.67
C VAL A 82 -12.49 -6.19 -17.24
N MET A 83 -12.91 -5.36 -18.19
CA MET A 83 -13.77 -4.22 -17.89
C MET A 83 -14.99 -4.23 -18.79
N ASP A 84 -16.13 -3.91 -18.20
CA ASP A 84 -17.32 -3.61 -18.97
C ASP A 84 -17.10 -2.35 -19.82
N GLY A 85 -17.68 -2.31 -21.03
CA GLY A 85 -17.51 -1.20 -21.97
C GLY A 85 -18.10 0.13 -21.49
N THR A 86 -18.95 0.14 -20.46
CA THR A 86 -19.47 1.37 -19.84
C THR A 86 -18.70 1.81 -18.59
N ALA A 87 -17.65 1.08 -18.19
CA ALA A 87 -16.79 1.50 -17.09
C ALA A 87 -15.97 2.75 -17.47
N HIS A 88 -15.89 3.69 -16.54
CA HIS A 88 -15.16 4.94 -16.69
C HIS A 88 -13.91 4.92 -15.83
N MET A 89 -12.77 4.75 -16.48
CA MET A 89 -11.47 4.72 -15.82
C MET A 89 -10.80 6.10 -15.86
N ARG A 90 -10.16 6.49 -14.76
CA ARG A 90 -9.37 7.72 -14.66
C ARG A 90 -7.96 7.42 -14.17
N GLY A 91 -6.97 7.87 -14.94
CA GLY A 91 -5.57 7.76 -14.57
C GLY A 91 -5.11 8.88 -13.59
N PRO A 92 -3.98 8.67 -12.90
CA PRO A 92 -3.24 7.41 -12.87
C PRO A 92 -3.94 6.37 -12.00
N SER A 93 -4.03 5.12 -12.49
CA SER A 93 -4.60 3.99 -11.76
C SER A 93 -3.98 2.71 -12.30
N LEU A 94 -3.79 1.72 -11.43
CA LEU A 94 -3.18 0.43 -11.75
C LEU A 94 -4.18 -0.69 -11.44
N LEU A 95 -4.40 -1.58 -12.41
CA LEU A 95 -5.25 -2.74 -12.24
C LEU A 95 -4.42 -4.00 -12.45
N GLY A 96 -4.41 -4.88 -11.45
CA GLY A 96 -3.76 -6.17 -11.50
C GLY A 96 -4.45 -7.14 -12.46
N PRO A 97 -3.76 -8.22 -12.85
CA PRO A 97 -4.33 -9.27 -13.69
C PRO A 97 -5.62 -9.86 -13.08
N GLY A 98 -6.58 -10.23 -13.93
CA GLY A 98 -7.83 -10.84 -13.46
C GLY A 98 -8.82 -9.88 -12.79
N ALA A 99 -8.42 -8.62 -12.52
CA ALA A 99 -9.33 -7.64 -11.97
C ALA A 99 -10.54 -7.42 -12.88
N VAL A 100 -11.75 -7.44 -12.32
CA VAL A 100 -13.01 -7.28 -13.05
C VAL A 100 -13.69 -5.98 -12.65
N VAL A 101 -13.91 -5.09 -13.61
CA VAL A 101 -14.65 -3.84 -13.41
C VAL A 101 -16.03 -3.94 -14.06
N GLY A 102 -17.08 -3.93 -13.25
CA GLY A 102 -18.47 -4.00 -13.71
C GLY A 102 -18.95 -2.76 -14.48
N ALA A 103 -20.14 -2.89 -15.07
CA ALA A 103 -20.79 -1.81 -15.81
C ALA A 103 -20.96 -0.54 -14.96
N ASP A 104 -20.88 0.61 -15.63
CA ASP A 104 -21.16 1.95 -15.09
C ASP A 104 -20.27 2.35 -13.89
N CYS A 105 -19.17 1.62 -13.67
CA CYS A 105 -18.23 1.90 -12.59
C CYS A 105 -17.39 3.16 -12.89
N GLN A 106 -16.93 3.82 -11.83
CA GLN A 106 -15.99 4.93 -11.89
C GLN A 106 -14.76 4.58 -11.05
N VAL A 107 -13.65 4.23 -11.70
CA VAL A 107 -12.42 3.82 -11.01
C VAL A 107 -11.30 4.81 -11.30
N GLY A 108 -10.70 5.31 -10.23
CA GLY A 108 -9.66 6.33 -10.24
C GLY A 108 -10.18 7.77 -10.17
N PRO A 109 -9.28 8.76 -10.08
CA PRO A 109 -7.82 8.60 -10.11
C PRO A 109 -7.27 7.97 -8.82
N TYR A 110 -6.02 7.53 -8.89
CA TYR A 110 -5.23 6.92 -7.82
C TYR A 110 -5.86 5.65 -7.23
N ALA A 111 -6.50 4.84 -8.08
CA ALA A 111 -6.97 3.52 -7.67
C ALA A 111 -5.91 2.47 -8.00
N THR A 112 -5.56 1.66 -7.00
CA THR A 112 -4.74 0.45 -7.19
C THR A 112 -5.62 -0.76 -6.89
N LEU A 113 -5.93 -1.55 -7.91
CA LEU A 113 -6.63 -2.82 -7.76
C LEU A 113 -5.63 -3.96 -7.88
N GLY A 114 -5.55 -4.83 -6.87
CA GLY A 114 -4.74 -6.04 -6.90
C GLY A 114 -5.27 -7.08 -7.88
N GLU A 115 -4.59 -8.22 -7.92
CA GLU A 115 -5.01 -9.39 -8.70
C GLU A 115 -6.42 -9.84 -8.29
N ASP A 116 -7.24 -10.25 -9.26
CA ASP A 116 -8.58 -10.81 -9.05
C ASP A 116 -9.55 -9.93 -8.23
N CYS A 117 -9.31 -8.62 -8.13
CA CYS A 117 -10.27 -7.70 -7.52
C CYS A 117 -11.58 -7.65 -8.32
N VAL A 118 -12.73 -7.52 -7.65
CA VAL A 118 -14.04 -7.41 -8.32
C VAL A 118 -14.74 -6.12 -7.92
N ILE A 119 -15.01 -5.25 -8.89
CA ILE A 119 -15.72 -4.00 -8.69
C ILE A 119 -17.16 -4.13 -9.19
N GLY A 120 -18.11 -4.20 -8.26
CA GLY A 120 -19.52 -4.36 -8.56
C GLY A 120 -20.12 -3.19 -9.34
N LYS A 121 -21.10 -3.49 -10.20
CA LYS A 121 -21.79 -2.52 -11.07
C LYS A 121 -22.08 -1.18 -10.37
N GLY A 122 -21.73 -0.07 -11.03
CA GLY A 122 -22.01 1.29 -10.60
C GLY A 122 -21.20 1.74 -9.39
N ALA A 123 -20.20 0.97 -8.95
CA ALA A 123 -19.35 1.37 -7.84
C ALA A 123 -18.37 2.48 -8.25
N LYS A 124 -17.92 3.23 -7.25
CA LYS A 124 -16.93 4.29 -7.40
C LYS A 124 -15.76 4.04 -6.47
N VAL A 125 -14.54 4.05 -6.99
CA VAL A 125 -13.31 3.79 -6.24
C VAL A 125 -12.31 4.89 -6.57
N VAL A 126 -11.96 5.72 -5.60
CA VAL A 126 -11.07 6.88 -5.80
C VAL A 126 -10.01 6.89 -4.71
N ASN A 127 -8.76 7.13 -5.11
CA ASN A 127 -7.63 7.23 -4.19
C ASN A 127 -7.62 6.08 -3.17
N SER A 128 -7.71 4.84 -3.65
CA SER A 128 -7.92 3.68 -2.79
C SER A 128 -7.10 2.50 -3.28
N VAL A 129 -6.61 1.70 -2.34
CA VAL A 129 -5.81 0.51 -2.60
C VAL A 129 -6.60 -0.72 -2.18
N LEU A 130 -6.83 -1.61 -3.13
CA LEU A 130 -7.55 -2.86 -2.94
C LEU A 130 -6.54 -3.98 -3.15
N HIS A 131 -6.24 -4.74 -2.09
CA HIS A 131 -5.36 -5.89 -2.16
C HIS A 131 -6.02 -7.06 -2.90
N ALA A 132 -5.24 -8.09 -3.20
CA ALA A 132 -5.66 -9.21 -4.04
C ALA A 132 -6.99 -9.81 -3.59
N GLY A 133 -7.87 -10.11 -4.55
CA GLY A 133 -9.18 -10.71 -4.31
C GLY A 133 -10.21 -9.82 -3.63
N ALA A 134 -9.90 -8.56 -3.30
CA ALA A 134 -10.86 -7.66 -2.66
C ALA A 134 -12.07 -7.36 -3.55
N LYS A 135 -13.25 -7.23 -2.95
CA LYS A 135 -14.51 -7.04 -3.67
C LYS A 135 -15.25 -5.79 -3.20
N VAL A 136 -15.65 -4.97 -4.16
CA VAL A 136 -16.50 -3.81 -3.92
C VAL A 136 -17.92 -4.15 -4.33
N GLY A 137 -18.85 -4.03 -3.38
CA GLY A 137 -20.27 -4.21 -3.62
C GLY A 137 -20.80 -3.24 -4.70
N LYS A 138 -21.94 -3.62 -5.30
CA LYS A 138 -22.58 -2.79 -6.33
C LYS A 138 -22.93 -1.43 -5.76
N ARG A 139 -22.81 -0.37 -6.57
CA ARG A 139 -23.17 1.02 -6.21
C ARG A 139 -22.48 1.56 -4.95
N SER A 140 -21.42 0.90 -4.49
CA SER A 140 -20.64 1.35 -3.32
C SER A 140 -19.65 2.44 -3.74
N SER A 141 -19.29 3.31 -2.81
CA SER A 141 -18.37 4.42 -3.05
C SER A 141 -17.24 4.40 -2.03
N LEU A 142 -16.02 4.20 -2.50
CA LEU A 142 -14.80 4.15 -1.69
C LEU A 142 -13.93 5.37 -2.01
N TYR A 143 -13.55 6.09 -0.96
CA TYR A 143 -12.64 7.24 -1.03
C TYR A 143 -11.56 7.07 0.03
N ASN A 144 -10.28 7.16 -0.36
CA ASN A 144 -9.18 7.07 0.61
C ASN A 144 -9.20 5.75 1.41
N CYS A 145 -9.60 4.64 0.78
CA CYS A 145 -9.77 3.36 1.46
C CYS A 145 -8.61 2.39 1.19
N ILE A 146 -8.36 1.51 2.15
CA ILE A 146 -7.46 0.37 2.00
C ILE A 146 -8.27 -0.89 2.31
N LEU A 147 -8.38 -1.80 1.34
CA LEU A 147 -9.02 -3.09 1.52
C LEU A 147 -7.96 -4.17 1.53
N GLY A 148 -7.87 -4.91 2.64
CA GLY A 148 -7.01 -6.09 2.79
C GLY A 148 -7.36 -7.20 1.81
N GLU A 149 -6.55 -8.27 1.84
CA GLU A 149 -6.69 -9.40 0.93
C GLU A 149 -8.05 -10.08 1.10
N GLY A 150 -8.79 -10.25 0.01
CA GLY A 150 -10.13 -10.86 0.03
C GLY A 150 -11.19 -10.07 0.79
N ALA A 151 -10.91 -8.83 1.21
CA ALA A 151 -11.88 -8.00 1.92
C ALA A 151 -13.05 -7.58 1.00
N GLU A 152 -14.25 -7.54 1.55
CA GLU A 152 -15.48 -7.26 0.81
C GLU A 152 -16.27 -6.11 1.44
N THR A 153 -16.86 -5.25 0.59
CA THR A 153 -17.85 -4.24 1.00
C THR A 153 -19.26 -4.71 0.68
N GLY A 154 -20.22 -4.30 1.49
CA GLY A 154 -21.64 -4.47 1.16
C GLY A 154 -22.07 -3.66 -0.07
N GLU A 155 -23.27 -3.94 -0.56
CA GLU A 155 -23.92 -3.16 -1.64
C GLU A 155 -24.35 -1.78 -1.12
N GLY A 156 -24.03 -0.73 -1.88
CA GLY A 156 -24.39 0.66 -1.56
C GLY A 156 -23.64 1.27 -0.39
N GLU A 157 -22.58 0.63 0.11
CA GLU A 157 -21.75 1.19 1.18
C GLU A 157 -21.00 2.44 0.69
N VAL A 158 -20.92 3.44 1.56
CA VAL A 158 -20.08 4.62 1.33
C VAL A 158 -19.01 4.65 2.41
N LEU A 159 -17.75 4.48 1.99
CA LEU A 159 -16.59 4.41 2.86
C LEU A 159 -15.63 5.55 2.53
N GLU A 160 -15.15 6.21 3.58
CA GLU A 160 -14.16 7.28 3.48
C GLU A 160 -13.08 7.06 4.55
N GLY A 161 -11.82 6.95 4.14
CA GLY A 161 -10.70 6.74 5.07
C GLY A 161 -10.68 5.37 5.75
N ALA A 162 -11.42 4.39 5.21
CA ALA A 162 -11.60 3.09 5.86
C ALA A 162 -10.42 2.14 5.57
N VAL A 163 -10.03 1.36 6.59
CA VAL A 163 -9.11 0.23 6.45
C VAL A 163 -9.87 -1.04 6.81
N LEU A 164 -10.02 -1.94 5.83
CA LEU A 164 -10.70 -3.23 6.01
C LEU A 164 -9.63 -4.31 6.14
N GLU A 165 -9.74 -5.13 7.17
CA GLU A 165 -8.84 -6.26 7.40
C GLU A 165 -9.07 -7.39 6.38
N ASP A 166 -8.07 -8.26 6.25
CA ASP A 166 -8.10 -9.40 5.36
C ASP A 166 -9.32 -10.31 5.62
N GLY A 167 -9.95 -10.76 4.55
CA GLY A 167 -11.11 -11.66 4.59
C GLY A 167 -12.37 -11.08 5.23
N ARG A 168 -12.40 -9.78 5.57
CA ARG A 168 -13.63 -9.13 6.07
C ARG A 168 -14.76 -9.33 5.06
N SER A 169 -15.89 -9.85 5.52
CA SER A 169 -17.14 -9.91 4.72
C SER A 169 -18.14 -8.84 5.18
N PRO A 170 -19.12 -8.47 4.34
CA PRO A 170 -20.18 -7.54 4.75
C PRO A 170 -21.05 -8.17 5.83
N SER A 171 -21.56 -7.36 6.76
CA SER A 171 -22.53 -7.78 7.79
C SER A 171 -23.94 -7.87 7.24
#